data_AF-A0A5K4ET00-F1
#
_entry.id   AF-A0A5K4ET00-F1
#
_cell.length_a   1.000
_cell.length_b   1.000
_cell.length_c   1.000
_cell.angle_alpha   90.00
_cell.angle_beta   90.00
_cell.angle_gamma   90.00
#
_symmetry.space_group_name_H-M   'P 1'
#
loop_
_entity.id
_entity.type
_entity.pdbx_description
1 polymer ?
#
loop_
_entity_poly.entity_id
_entity_poly.type
_entity_poly.pdbx_seq_one_letter_code
_entity_poly.pdbx_strand_id
1 'polypeptide(L)'
;MRHFLRTSLADRPAEERYRVIEPILELNPEHELVRYLYNLVHASKDSEQSKDYSLAISVLNHLYDTAMAQAGLLDDIRGLASRTTDLVEKLVERTK
;
A
#
# COMPACT_ATOMS: atom_id res chain seq x y z
N MET A 1 -7.50 2.31 -23.61
CA MET A 1 -6.99 3.62 -23.14
C MET A 1 -5.88 3.49 -22.10
N ARG A 2 -6.09 2.84 -20.94
CA ARG A 2 -5.08 2.71 -19.87
C ARG A 2 -3.74 2.08 -20.31
N HIS A 3 -3.78 0.98 -21.07
CA HIS A 3 -2.55 0.36 -21.60
C HIS A 3 -1.77 1.31 -22.53
N PHE A 4 -2.49 2.05 -23.39
CA PHE A 4 -1.90 3.03 -24.30
C PHE A 4 -1.21 4.16 -23.52
N LEU A 5 -1.91 4.78 -22.54
CA LEU A 5 -1.33 5.82 -21.70
C LEU A 5 -0.09 5.33 -20.94
N ARG A 6 -0.11 4.08 -20.44
CA ARG A 6 1.04 3.49 -19.74
C ARG A 6 2.26 3.36 -20.65
N THR A 7 2.08 2.92 -21.89
CA THR A 7 3.19 2.81 -22.86
C THR A 7 3.66 4.19 -23.31
N SER A 8 2.76 5.12 -23.60
CA SER A 8 3.10 6.46 -24.07
C SER A 8 3.81 7.32 -23.02
N LEU A 9 3.61 7.03 -21.73
CA LEU A 9 4.19 7.78 -20.62
C LEU A 9 5.33 7.02 -19.91
N ALA A 10 5.79 5.88 -20.44
CA ALA A 10 6.76 5.02 -19.77
C ALA A 10 8.07 5.74 -19.39
N ASP A 11 8.52 6.68 -20.23
CA ASP A 11 9.75 7.46 -20.01
C ASP A 11 9.51 8.76 -19.21
N ARG A 12 8.28 9.01 -18.76
CA ARG A 12 7.93 10.23 -18.02
C ARG A 12 8.13 10.02 -16.51
N PRO A 13 8.50 11.09 -15.77
CA PRO A 13 8.54 11.05 -14.32
C PRO A 13 7.22 10.54 -13.72
N ALA A 14 7.29 9.89 -12.55
CA ALA A 14 6.14 9.36 -11.84
C ALA A 14 5.03 10.40 -11.63
N GLU A 15 5.42 11.61 -11.22
CA GLU A 15 4.50 12.72 -10.97
C GLU A 15 3.70 13.11 -12.23
N GLU A 16 4.33 13.15 -13.40
CA GLU A 16 3.64 13.42 -14.66
C GLU A 16 2.70 12.27 -15.03
N ARG A 17 3.13 11.01 -14.82
CA ARG A 17 2.26 9.84 -15.02
C ARG A 17 1.03 9.90 -14.13
N TYR A 18 1.18 10.27 -12.85
CA TYR A 18 0.06 10.32 -11.90
C TYR A 18 -0.93 11.44 -12.21
N ARG A 19 -0.47 12.59 -12.70
CA ARG A 19 -1.36 13.68 -13.14
C ARG A 19 -2.22 13.31 -14.35
N VAL A 20 -1.73 12.44 -15.23
CA VAL A 20 -2.48 12.03 -16.43
C VAL A 20 -3.37 10.83 -16.15
N ILE A 21 -2.90 9.88 -15.32
CA ILE A 21 -3.60 8.63 -15.05
C ILE A 21 -4.64 8.80 -13.93
N GLU A 22 -4.43 9.74 -13.00
CA GLU A 22 -5.30 10.03 -11.85
C GLU A 22 -5.75 8.75 -11.12
N PRO A 23 -4.82 7.92 -10.62
CA PRO A 23 -5.16 6.64 -10.02
C PRO A 23 -5.96 6.83 -8.72
N ILE A 24 -7.07 6.11 -8.60
CA ILE A 24 -7.89 6.03 -7.38
C ILE A 24 -7.58 4.71 -6.68
N LEU A 25 -7.27 4.77 -5.39
CA LEU A 25 -7.13 3.58 -4.55
C LEU A 25 -8.52 3.11 -4.10
N GLU A 26 -8.98 1.99 -4.65
CA GLU A 26 -10.21 1.33 -4.24
C GLU A 26 -9.87 0.15 -3.31
N LEU A 27 -10.53 0.10 -2.15
CA LEU A 27 -10.37 -0.99 -1.18
C LEU A 27 -11.63 -1.84 -1.17
N ASN A 28 -11.48 -3.17 -1.19
CA ASN A 28 -12.59 -4.10 -1.02
C ASN A 28 -12.91 -4.27 0.48
N PRO A 29 -14.05 -3.76 0.99
CA PRO A 29 -14.40 -3.87 2.41
C PRO A 29 -14.67 -5.31 2.88
N GLU A 30 -14.96 -6.25 1.97
CA GLU A 30 -15.18 -7.66 2.32
C GLU A 30 -13.86 -8.40 2.57
N HIS A 31 -12.75 -7.89 2.01
CA HIS A 31 -11.43 -8.50 2.12
C HIS A 31 -10.94 -8.48 3.58
N GLU A 32 -10.46 -9.62 4.07
CA GLU A 32 -10.07 -9.80 5.48
C GLU A 32 -8.97 -8.83 5.89
N LEU A 33 -7.97 -8.60 5.04
CA LEU A 33 -6.89 -7.65 5.31
C LEU A 33 -7.39 -6.18 5.45
N VAL A 34 -8.44 -5.80 4.72
CA VAL A 34 -9.03 -4.45 4.81
C VAL A 34 -9.82 -4.29 6.11
N ARG A 35 -10.57 -5.32 6.51
CA ARG A 35 -11.23 -5.36 7.83
C ARG A 35 -10.21 -5.35 8.98
N TYR A 36 -9.11 -6.07 8.82
CA TYR A 36 -8.01 -6.07 9.78
C TYR A 36 -7.38 -4.67 9.91
N LEU A 37 -7.09 -4.01 8.79
CA LEU A 37 -6.62 -2.62 8.77
C LEU A 37 -7.58 -1.68 9.51
N TYR A 38 -8.89 -1.79 9.25
CA TYR A 38 -9.90 -1.00 9.94
C TYR A 38 -9.84 -1.16 11.46
N ASN A 39 -9.69 -2.40 11.94
CA ASN A 39 -9.57 -2.70 13.37
C ASN A 39 -8.29 -2.12 13.98
N LEU A 40 -7.16 -2.22 13.28
CA LEU A 40 -5.89 -1.63 13.75
C LEU A 40 -5.99 -0.11 13.89
N VAL A 41 -6.57 0.57 12.88
CA VAL A 41 -6.79 2.03 12.91
C VAL A 41 -7.70 2.42 14.07
N HIS A 42 -8.72 1.60 14.36
CA HIS A 42 -9.62 1.83 15.49
C HIS A 42 -8.92 1.65 16.84
N ALA A 43 -8.10 0.61 16.98
CA ALA A 43 -7.34 0.34 18.20
C ALA A 43 -6.26 1.40 18.47
N SER A 44 -5.74 2.05 17.43
CA SER A 44 -4.69 3.07 17.54
C SER A 44 -5.17 4.51 17.74
N LYS A 45 -6.49 4.76 17.83
CA LYS A 45 -7.07 6.12 17.87
C LYS A 45 -6.49 7.02 18.96
N ASP A 46 -6.08 6.44 20.09
CA ASP A 46 -5.61 7.20 21.26
C ASP A 46 -4.07 7.28 21.35
N SER A 47 -3.34 6.61 20.44
CA SER A 47 -1.87 6.61 20.46
C SER A 47 -1.26 6.28 19.10
N GLU A 48 -0.74 7.31 18.43
CA GLU A 48 0.08 7.19 17.21
C GLU A 48 1.41 6.46 17.44
N GLN A 49 1.83 6.31 18.69
CA GLN A 49 3.04 5.56 19.06
C GLN A 49 2.76 4.10 19.41
N SER A 50 1.52 3.64 19.26
CA SER A 50 1.15 2.25 19.49
C SER A 50 1.74 1.31 18.43
N LYS A 51 2.00 0.06 18.82
CA LYS A 51 2.38 -1.02 17.88
C LYS A 51 1.27 -1.26 16.84
N ASP A 52 0.02 -1.01 17.21
CA ASP A 52 -1.15 -1.15 16.33
C ASP A 52 -1.14 -0.10 15.22
N TYR A 53 -0.78 1.15 15.54
CA TYR A 53 -0.61 2.21 14.55
C TYR A 53 0.50 1.88 13.55
N SER A 54 1.67 1.47 14.05
CA SER A 54 2.82 1.17 13.18
C SER A 54 2.54 -0.03 12.26
N LEU A 55 1.75 -1.00 12.72
CA LEU A 55 1.29 -2.12 11.91
C LEU A 55 0.21 -1.68 10.90
N ALA A 56 -0.73 -0.82 11.29
CA ALA A 56 -1.75 -0.26 10.39
C ALA A 56 -1.10 0.44 9.18
N ILE A 57 -0.10 1.28 9.44
CA ILE A 57 0.68 1.95 8.39
C ILE A 57 1.37 0.94 7.47
N SER A 58 1.94 -0.13 8.03
CA SER A 58 2.63 -1.16 7.24
C SER A 58 1.66 -1.94 6.34
N VAL A 59 0.47 -2.28 6.86
CA VAL A 59 -0.59 -2.94 6.09
C VAL A 59 -1.12 -2.01 4.98
N LEU A 60 -1.37 -0.74 5.29
CA LEU A 60 -1.82 0.24 4.31
C LEU A 60 -0.80 0.44 3.19
N ASN A 61 0.48 0.59 3.54
CA ASN A 61 1.57 0.72 2.57
C ASN A 61 1.66 -0.52 1.67
N HIS A 62 1.52 -1.72 2.23
CA HIS A 62 1.53 -2.95 1.44
C HIS A 62 0.35 -3.03 0.46
N LEU A 63 -0.86 -2.67 0.89
CA LEU A 63 -2.04 -2.60 0.01
C LEU A 63 -1.83 -1.58 -1.12
N TYR A 64 -1.32 -0.39 -0.80
CA TYR A 64 -1.02 0.66 -1.76
C TYR A 64 0.05 0.21 -2.76
N ASP A 65 1.20 -0.28 -2.30
CA ASP A 65 2.30 -0.71 -3.16
C ASP A 65 1.87 -1.85 -4.09
N THR A 66 1.09 -2.80 -3.59
CA THR A 66 0.58 -3.92 -4.39
C THR A 66 -0.40 -3.42 -5.45
N ALA A 67 -1.29 -2.47 -5.11
CA ALA A 67 -2.18 -1.85 -6.08
C ALA A 67 -1.40 -1.06 -7.15
N MET A 68 -0.37 -0.32 -6.75
CA MET A 68 0.52 0.41 -7.67
C MET A 68 1.30 -0.54 -8.58
N ALA A 69 1.82 -1.65 -8.05
CA ALA A 69 2.49 -2.68 -8.84
C ALA A 69 1.53 -3.30 -9.87
N GLN A 70 0.33 -3.69 -9.44
CA GLN A 70 -0.71 -4.22 -10.33
C GLN A 70 -1.13 -3.19 -11.40
N ALA A 71 -1.14 -1.91 -11.04
CA ALA A 71 -1.41 -0.82 -11.98
C ALA A 71 -0.26 -0.54 -12.96
N GLY A 72 0.93 -1.11 -12.73
CA GLY A 72 2.15 -0.81 -13.48
C GLY A 72 2.68 0.60 -13.22
N LEU A 73 2.44 1.11 -12.02
CA LEU A 73 2.80 2.46 -11.56
C LEU A 73 3.83 2.45 -10.42
N LEU A 74 4.25 1.26 -9.96
CA LEU A 74 5.27 1.15 -8.92
C LEU A 74 6.67 1.26 -9.53
N ASP A 75 7.44 2.26 -9.10
CA ASP A 75 8.80 2.48 -9.56
C ASP A 75 9.86 1.72 -8.74
N ASP A 76 9.62 1.53 -7.44
CA ASP A 76 10.55 0.86 -6.52
C ASP A 76 10.02 -0.50 -6.04
N ILE A 77 10.23 -1.51 -6.86
CA ILE A 77 9.89 -2.91 -6.53
C ILE A 77 10.80 -3.46 -5.42
N ARG A 78 12.05 -2.98 -5.32
CA ARG A 78 12.99 -3.46 -4.30
C ARG A 78 12.55 -3.00 -2.90
N GLY A 79 12.11 -1.76 -2.78
CA GLY A 79 11.54 -1.24 -1.55
C GLY A 79 10.26 -1.97 -1.14
N LEU A 80 9.40 -2.39 -2.08
CA LEU A 80 8.23 -3.21 -1.78
C LEU A 80 8.63 -4.53 -1.09
N ALA A 81 9.67 -5.21 -1.57
CA ALA A 81 10.14 -6.44 -0.96
C ALA A 81 10.60 -6.23 0.49
N SER A 82 11.41 -5.19 0.75
CA SER A 82 11.85 -4.85 2.11
C SER A 82 10.67 -4.54 3.04
N ARG A 83 9.75 -3.66 2.61
CA ARG A 83 8.58 -3.29 3.41
C ARG A 83 7.64 -4.47 3.69
N THR A 84 7.57 -5.42 2.76
CA THR A 84 6.80 -6.66 2.96
C THR A 84 7.45 -7.56 4.00
N THR A 85 8.79 -7.69 3.99
CA THR A 85 9.51 -8.41 5.05
C THR A 85 9.27 -7.76 6.41
N ASP A 86 9.39 -6.43 6.51
CA ASP A 86 9.13 -5.69 7.75
C ASP A 86 7.69 -5.87 8.24
N LEU A 87 6.71 -5.91 7.33
CA LEU A 87 5.32 -6.21 7.67
C LEU A 87 5.16 -7.62 8.24
N VAL A 88 5.79 -8.62 7.62
CA VAL A 88 5.74 -10.02 8.10
C VAL A 88 6.37 -10.12 9.48
N GLU A 89 7.50 -9.45 9.73
CA GLU A 89 8.14 -9.42 11.05
C GLU A 89 7.19 -8.85 12.12
N LYS A 90 6.56 -7.69 11.85
CA LYS A 90 5.59 -7.08 12.77
C LYS A 90 4.37 -7.96 13.04
N LEU A 91 3.90 -8.69 12.04
CA LEU A 91 2.80 -9.66 12.20
C LEU A 91 3.22 -10.83 13.10
N VAL A 92 4.42 -11.37 12.91
CA VAL A 92 4.97 -12.45 13.74
C VAL A 92 5.15 -11.99 15.19
N GLU A 93 5.68 -10.80 15.42
CA GLU A 93 5.86 -10.24 16.78
C GLU A 93 4.54 -10.08 17.54
N ARG A 94 3.43 -9.80 16.85
CA ARG A 94 2.11 -9.68 17.46
C ARG A 94 1.52 -11.02 17.91
N THR A 95 1.93 -12.12 17.27
CA THR A 95 1.43 -13.47 17.60
C THR A 95 2.18 -14.14 18.74
N LYS A 96 3.31 -13.57 19.19
CA LYS A 96 4.08 -14.01 20.35
C LYS A 96 3.51 -13.42 21.63
#